data_AF-A0A816MSN2-F1
#
_entry.id   AF-A0A816MSN2-F1
#
_cell.length_a   1.000
_cell.length_b   1.000
_cell.length_c   1.000
_cell.angle_alpha   90.00
_cell.angle_beta   90.00
_cell.angle_gamma   90.00
#
_symmetry.space_group_name_H-M   'P 1'
#
loop_
_entity.id
_entity.type
_entity.pdbx_description
1 polymer ?
#
loop_
_entity_poly.entity_id
_entity_poly.type
_entity_poly.pdbx_seq_one_letter_code
_entity_poly.pdbx_strand_id
1 'polypeptide(L)'
;MFSLLVNISANANWPQNGVTIAGGNGAGGATNQLNLPRGLFIDDDQKVVIADFFNDRIMQWTNGGTTNGQVVAGGNGQESGLNQLNGPTDVLIDKDTDSLIICDWGNQRVVRWSRGSGT
;
A
#
# COMPACT_ATOMS: atom_id res chain seq x y z
N MET A 1 -13.94 14.01 12.87
CA MET A 1 -14.63 14.29 11.59
C MET A 1 -15.31 12.99 11.16
N PHE A 2 -16.64 12.94 11.11
CA PHE A 2 -17.36 11.74 10.71
C PHE A 2 -17.11 11.50 9.22
N SER A 3 -16.50 10.38 8.88
CA SER A 3 -16.41 9.90 7.49
C SER A 3 -17.83 9.74 6.97
N LEU A 4 -18.17 10.46 5.90
CA LEU A 4 -19.40 10.25 5.17
C LEU A 4 -19.29 8.84 4.57
N LEU A 5 -20.06 7.88 5.09
CA LEU A 5 -20.21 6.60 4.40
C LEU A 5 -20.71 6.92 2.99
N VAL A 6 -19.91 6.57 1.98
CA VAL A 6 -20.34 6.66 0.58
C VAL A 6 -21.58 5.77 0.46
N ASN A 7 -22.73 6.38 0.20
CA ASN A 7 -23.96 5.64 0.02
C ASN A 7 -23.91 4.95 -1.35
N ILE A 8 -23.42 3.71 -1.37
CA ILE A 8 -23.43 2.86 -2.56
C ILE A 8 -24.88 2.41 -2.77
N SER A 9 -25.58 3.04 -3.71
CA SER A 9 -26.96 2.66 -3.99
C SER A 9 -27.02 1.20 -4.46
N ALA A 10 -27.99 0.44 -3.93
CA ALA A 10 -28.17 -0.97 -4.28
C ALA A 10 -28.42 -1.21 -5.79
N ASN A 11 -28.79 -0.16 -6.54
CA ASN A 11 -29.08 -0.20 -7.97
C ASN A 11 -28.06 0.62 -8.80
N ALA A 12 -26.87 0.89 -8.27
CA ALA A 12 -25.84 1.62 -9.01
C ALA A 12 -25.41 0.81 -10.25
N ASN A 13 -25.53 1.42 -11.42
CA ASN A 13 -24.97 0.89 -12.67
C ASN A 13 -23.51 1.32 -12.79
N TRP A 14 -22.59 0.44 -12.39
CA TRP A 14 -21.15 0.70 -12.49
C TRP A 14 -20.67 0.41 -13.93
N PRO A 15 -20.08 1.39 -14.63
CA PRO A 15 -19.52 1.15 -15.96
C PRO A 15 -18.35 0.16 -15.88
N GLN A 16 -18.24 -0.69 -16.91
CA GLN A 16 -17.13 -1.65 -17.05
C GLN A 16 -15.88 -0.96 -17.64
N ASN A 17 -15.37 0.05 -16.94
CA ASN A 17 -14.28 0.91 -17.37
C ASN A 17 -13.08 0.89 -16.39
N GLY A 18 -12.86 -0.25 -15.75
CA GLY A 18 -11.73 -0.43 -14.83
C GLY A 18 -10.40 -0.10 -15.50
N VAL A 19 -9.55 0.64 -14.79
CA VAL A 19 -8.20 1.01 -15.23
C VAL A 19 -7.18 0.56 -14.20
N THR A 20 -6.04 0.05 -14.66
CA THR A 20 -4.92 -0.26 -13.77
C THR A 20 -4.23 1.04 -13.35
N ILE A 21 -4.19 1.30 -12.03
CA ILE A 21 -3.55 2.50 -11.46
C ILE A 21 -2.24 2.21 -10.71
N ALA A 22 -1.91 0.93 -10.50
CA ALA A 22 -0.67 0.46 -9.89
C ALA A 22 -0.34 -0.96 -10.37
N GLY A 23 0.94 -1.27 -10.57
CA GLY A 23 1.36 -2.58 -11.09
C GLY A 23 0.90 -2.85 -12.54
N GLY A 24 0.42 -4.06 -12.81
CA GLY A 24 -0.07 -4.48 -14.14
C GLY A 24 1.00 -5.03 -15.08
N ASN A 25 2.28 -4.97 -14.71
CA ASN A 25 3.41 -5.42 -15.55
C ASN A 25 3.91 -6.83 -15.18
N GLY A 26 2.99 -7.69 -14.72
CA GLY A 26 3.29 -9.04 -14.22
C GLY A 26 3.80 -9.08 -12.78
N ALA A 27 3.93 -10.29 -12.25
CA ALA A 27 4.47 -10.52 -10.91
C ALA A 27 5.99 -10.38 -10.90
N GLY A 28 6.53 -9.60 -9.97
CA GLY A 28 7.98 -9.42 -9.82
C GLY A 28 8.35 -8.28 -8.87
N GLY A 29 9.66 -8.09 -8.69
CA GLY A 29 10.23 -7.13 -7.74
C GLY A 29 10.55 -5.75 -8.32
N ALA A 30 10.34 -5.53 -9.62
CA ALA A 30 10.56 -4.21 -10.22
C ALA A 30 9.59 -3.16 -9.64
N THR A 31 9.92 -1.88 -9.75
CA THR A 31 9.11 -0.78 -9.20
C THR A 31 7.79 -0.59 -9.93
N ASN A 32 7.63 -1.13 -11.14
CA ASN A 32 6.37 -1.17 -11.89
C ASN A 32 5.60 -2.51 -11.74
N GLN A 33 6.06 -3.40 -10.86
CA GLN A 33 5.49 -4.73 -10.62
C GLN A 33 5.01 -4.86 -9.17
N LEU A 34 4.05 -5.77 -8.97
CA LEU A 34 3.52 -6.20 -7.68
C LEU A 34 3.43 -7.72 -7.66
N ASN A 35 3.59 -8.35 -6.51
CA ASN A 35 3.51 -9.80 -6.33
C ASN A 35 2.52 -10.17 -5.22
N LEU A 36 1.33 -10.64 -5.65
CA LEU A 36 0.16 -10.86 -4.81
C LEU A 36 -0.18 -9.67 -3.87
N PRO A 37 -0.43 -8.47 -4.41
CA PRO A 37 -0.81 -7.33 -3.59
C PRO A 37 -2.07 -7.64 -2.77
N ARG A 38 -2.10 -7.19 -1.51
CA ARG A 38 -3.20 -7.44 -0.56
C ARG A 38 -3.95 -6.14 -0.27
N GLY A 39 -3.89 -5.65 0.97
CA GLY A 39 -4.54 -4.41 1.39
C GLY A 39 -3.90 -3.16 0.78
N LEU A 40 -4.69 -2.09 0.75
CA LEU A 40 -4.27 -0.79 0.26
C LEU A 40 -4.96 0.34 1.02
N PHE A 41 -4.35 1.52 0.96
CA PHE A 41 -4.90 2.77 1.45
C PHE A 41 -4.74 3.86 0.39
N ILE A 42 -5.71 4.78 0.31
CA ILE A 42 -5.64 5.95 -0.56
C ILE A 42 -5.61 7.19 0.34
N ASP A 43 -4.60 8.03 0.19
CA ASP A 43 -4.49 9.29 0.95
C ASP A 43 -5.21 10.47 0.29
N ASP A 44 -5.21 11.62 0.97
CA ASP A 44 -5.91 12.81 0.50
C ASP A 44 -5.30 13.38 -0.80
N ASP A 45 -4.02 13.08 -1.08
CA ASP A 45 -3.33 13.41 -2.33
C ASP A 45 -3.59 12.38 -3.44
N GLN A 46 -4.52 11.43 -3.19
CA GLN A 46 -4.83 10.30 -4.06
C GLN A 46 -3.66 9.33 -4.26
N LYS A 47 -2.63 9.35 -3.42
CA LYS A 47 -1.56 8.34 -3.50
C LYS A 47 -2.12 7.00 -3.02
N VAL A 48 -1.83 5.96 -3.78
CA VAL A 48 -2.22 4.58 -3.46
C VAL A 48 -1.05 3.90 -2.80
N VAL A 49 -1.21 3.50 -1.54
CA VAL A 49 -0.22 2.75 -0.75
C VAL A 49 -0.68 1.30 -0.66
N ILE A 50 0.18 0.35 -1.04
CA ILE A 50 -0.19 -1.05 -1.27
C ILE A 50 0.74 -1.97 -0.50
N ALA A 51 0.19 -2.95 0.19
CA ALA A 51 0.94 -4.07 0.75
C ALA A 51 1.30 -5.08 -0.36
N ASP A 52 2.57 -5.10 -0.75
CA ASP A 52 3.12 -5.98 -1.79
C ASP A 52 3.63 -7.27 -1.15
N PHE A 53 2.70 -8.18 -0.85
CA PHE A 53 2.85 -9.31 0.07
C PHE A 53 4.09 -10.16 -0.20
N PHE A 54 4.27 -10.70 -1.41
CA PHE A 54 5.38 -11.61 -1.69
C PHE A 54 6.72 -10.91 -1.96
N ASN A 55 6.71 -9.59 -2.05
CA ASN A 55 7.93 -8.79 -2.18
C ASN A 55 8.32 -8.12 -0.84
N ASP A 56 7.58 -8.39 0.25
CA ASP A 56 7.90 -7.95 1.61
C ASP A 56 8.13 -6.45 1.75
N ARG A 57 7.28 -5.68 1.07
CA ARG A 57 7.41 -4.23 0.98
C ARG A 57 6.06 -3.55 0.93
N ILE A 58 6.05 -2.28 1.28
CA ILE A 58 4.94 -1.37 1.01
C ILE A 58 5.34 -0.47 -0.15
N MET A 59 4.46 -0.39 -1.15
CA MET A 59 4.67 0.40 -2.34
C MET A 59 3.71 1.59 -2.38
N GLN A 60 4.14 2.71 -2.93
CA GLN A 60 3.32 3.91 -3.15
C GLN A 60 3.29 4.29 -4.64
N TRP A 61 2.10 4.57 -5.16
CA TRP A 61 1.89 5.18 -6.47
C TRP A 61 1.16 6.51 -6.36
N THR A 62 1.54 7.48 -7.18
CA THR A 62 0.73 8.70 -7.39
C THR A 62 -0.43 8.36 -8.32
N ASN A 63 -1.64 8.84 -8.01
CA ASN A 63 -2.79 8.64 -8.90
C ASN A 63 -2.47 9.12 -10.33
N GLY A 64 -2.73 8.28 -11.33
CA GLY A 64 -2.46 8.57 -12.74
C GLY A 64 -1.00 8.40 -13.19
N GLY A 65 -0.06 8.10 -12.29
CA GLY A 65 1.34 7.82 -12.63
C GLY A 65 1.55 6.35 -13.00
N THR A 66 1.29 5.98 -14.25
CA THR A 66 1.30 4.57 -14.71
C THR A 66 2.69 3.92 -14.79
N THR A 67 3.78 4.65 -14.53
CA THR A 67 5.10 4.15 -14.91
C THR A 67 5.76 3.31 -13.82
N ASN A 68 5.93 3.83 -12.60
CA ASN A 68 6.66 3.15 -11.51
C ASN A 68 6.16 3.61 -10.14
N GLY A 69 6.10 2.69 -9.19
CA GLY A 69 5.87 2.96 -7.77
C GLY A 69 7.17 3.20 -7.02
N GLN A 70 7.04 3.56 -5.73
CA GLN A 70 8.15 3.78 -4.82
C GLN A 70 8.03 2.86 -3.62
N VAL A 71 9.14 2.24 -3.20
CA VAL A 71 9.20 1.49 -1.93
C VAL A 71 9.19 2.51 -0.80
N VAL A 72 8.20 2.45 0.08
CA VAL A 72 8.07 3.38 1.22
C VAL A 72 8.27 2.69 2.58
N ALA A 73 8.25 1.36 2.62
CA ALA A 73 8.65 0.54 3.76
C ALA A 73 9.03 -0.88 3.30
N GLY A 74 9.83 -1.59 4.09
CA GLY A 74 10.27 -2.96 3.80
C GLY A 74 11.27 -3.07 2.64
N GLY A 75 11.34 -4.26 2.01
CA GLY A 75 12.27 -4.57 0.91
C GLY A 75 13.72 -4.86 1.33
N ASN A 76 14.00 -4.97 2.64
CA ASN A 76 15.34 -5.20 3.19
C ASN A 76 15.55 -6.65 3.71
N GLY A 77 14.82 -7.61 3.15
CA GLY A 77 14.78 -9.00 3.60
C GLY A 77 13.57 -9.32 4.49
N GLN A 78 13.38 -10.61 4.77
CA GLN A 78 12.20 -11.21 5.39
C GLN A 78 12.36 -11.54 6.89
N GLU A 79 13.41 -11.03 7.51
CA GLU A 79 13.68 -11.29 8.93
C GLU A 79 12.86 -10.36 9.83
N SER A 80 13.10 -10.42 11.14
CA SER A 80 12.30 -9.71 12.16
C SER A 80 12.79 -8.28 12.49
N GLY A 81 13.77 -7.75 11.75
CA GLY A 81 14.27 -6.39 11.94
C GLY A 81 13.18 -5.32 11.77
N LEU A 82 13.31 -4.17 12.44
CA LEU A 82 12.32 -3.09 12.33
C LEU A 82 12.32 -2.37 10.97
N ASN A 83 13.38 -2.57 10.17
CA ASN A 83 13.48 -2.13 8.78
C ASN A 83 13.08 -3.22 7.77
N GLN A 84 12.48 -4.32 8.24
CA GLN A 84 12.10 -5.49 7.45
C GLN A 84 10.61 -5.80 7.64
N LEU A 85 10.03 -6.45 6.63
CA LEU A 85 8.66 -6.97 6.65
C LEU A 85 8.71 -8.42 6.19
N ASN A 86 7.67 -9.19 6.51
CA ASN A 86 7.49 -10.56 6.08
C ASN A 86 6.01 -10.78 5.78
N GLY A 87 5.64 -10.76 4.50
CA GLY A 87 4.27 -10.92 4.04
C GLY A 87 3.31 -9.85 4.57
N PRO A 88 3.53 -8.54 4.35
CA PRO A 88 2.59 -7.53 4.81
C PRO A 88 1.22 -7.73 4.15
N THR A 89 0.14 -7.71 4.94
CA THR A 89 -1.21 -7.99 4.44
C THR A 89 -2.07 -6.74 4.28
N ASP A 90 -1.81 -5.69 5.06
CA ASP A 90 -2.56 -4.45 5.01
C ASP A 90 -1.72 -3.27 5.49
N VAL A 91 -2.12 -2.06 5.09
CA VAL A 91 -1.44 -0.82 5.43
C VAL A 91 -2.44 0.33 5.57
N LEU A 92 -2.25 1.14 6.61
CA LEU A 92 -3.00 2.36 6.86
C LEU A 92 -2.02 3.52 7.05
N ILE A 93 -2.47 4.75 6.80
CA ILE A 93 -1.71 5.95 7.15
C ILE A 93 -2.30 6.54 8.43
N ASP A 94 -1.48 6.58 9.48
CA ASP A 94 -1.74 7.32 10.71
C ASP A 94 -1.26 8.76 10.51
N LYS A 95 -2.20 9.65 10.18
CA LYS A 95 -1.94 11.08 9.92
C LYS A 95 -1.49 11.84 11.16
N ASP A 96 -1.88 11.39 12.35
CA ASP A 96 -1.53 12.08 13.61
C ASP A 96 -0.04 11.91 13.92
N THR A 97 0.55 10.78 13.53
CA THR A 97 1.96 10.45 13.75
C THR A 97 2.81 10.43 12.48
N ASP A 98 2.24 10.86 11.34
CA ASP A 98 2.83 10.77 10.00
C ASP A 98 3.55 9.43 9.74
N SER A 99 2.83 8.34 9.99
CA SER A 99 3.39 6.99 9.97
C SER A 99 2.51 6.02 9.19
N LEU A 100 3.11 4.99 8.62
CA LEU A 100 2.40 3.81 8.14
C LEU A 100 2.14 2.87 9.32
N ILE A 101 0.95 2.28 9.37
CA ILE A 101 0.61 1.18 10.28
C ILE A 101 0.42 -0.06 9.40
N ILE A 102 1.28 -1.06 9.59
CA ILE A 102 1.39 -2.20 8.67
C ILE A 102 1.09 -3.50 9.43
N CYS A 103 0.17 -4.31 8.90
CA CYS A 103 -0.03 -5.69 9.34
C CYS A 103 1.07 -6.58 8.76
N ASP A 104 2.12 -6.84 9.53
CA ASP A 104 3.30 -7.61 9.16
C ASP A 104 3.10 -9.09 9.54
N TRP A 105 2.31 -9.80 8.73
CA TRP A 105 1.72 -11.09 9.07
C TRP A 105 2.74 -12.18 9.40
N GLY A 106 3.79 -12.33 8.60
CA GLY A 106 4.82 -13.35 8.80
C GLY A 106 5.65 -13.12 10.06
N ASN A 107 5.84 -11.85 10.43
CA ASN A 107 6.50 -11.46 11.69
C ASN A 107 5.53 -11.40 12.88
N GLN A 108 4.25 -11.75 12.69
CA GLN A 108 3.23 -11.82 13.75
C GLN A 108 3.08 -10.51 14.54
N ARG A 109 3.18 -9.37 13.85
CA ARG A 109 3.14 -8.05 14.49
C ARG A 109 2.37 -7.02 13.67
N VAL A 110 2.03 -5.93 14.33
CA VAL A 110 1.65 -4.67 13.68
C VAL A 110 2.77 -3.69 13.93
N VAL A 111 3.35 -3.12 12.87
CA VAL A 111 4.48 -2.20 12.98
C VAL A 111 4.06 -0.80 12.57
N ARG A 112 4.44 0.19 13.38
CA ARG A 112 4.41 1.60 13.00
C ARG A 112 5.73 1.95 12.32
N TRP A 113 5.65 2.48 11.11
CA TRP A 113 6.79 2.90 10.31
C TRP A 113 6.68 4.39 10.02
N SER A 114 7.49 5.20 10.69
CA SER A 114 7.46 6.65 10.47
C SER A 114 7.92 7.00 9.06
N ARG A 115 7.16 7.87 8.38
CA ARG A 115 7.65 8.56 7.20
C ARG A 115 8.70 9.54 7.74
N GLY A 116 9.97 9.12 7.76
CA GLY A 116 11.05 9.89 8.38
C GLY A 116 10.96 11.37 7.97
N SER A 117 11.25 12.28 8.90
CA SER A 117 11.29 13.73 8.62
C SER A 117 12.10 13.93 7.35
N GLY A 118 11.42 14.31 6.26
CA GLY A 118 12.05 14.42 4.95
C GLY A 118 13.32 15.25 5.04
N THR A 119 14.41 14.71 4.51
CA THR A 119 15.50 15.52 3.98
C THR A 119 15.49 15.36 2.48
#